data_AF-A0A8J8BZN4-F1
#
_entry.id   AF-A0A8J8BZN4-F1
#
_cell.length_a   1.000
_cell.length_b   1.000
_cell.length_c   1.000
_cell.angle_alpha   90.00
_cell.angle_beta   90.00
_cell.angle_gamma   90.00
#
_symmetry.space_group_name_H-M   'P 1'
#
loop_
_entity.id
_entity.type
_entity.pdbx_description
1 polymer ?
#
loop_
_entity_poly.entity_id
_entity_poly.type
_entity_poly.pdbx_seq_one_letter_code
_entity_poly.pdbx_strand_id
1 'polypeptide(L)'
;MELISKKGIEQLAEKAVDLILSGDSEGALHVLKPVLDVKCPFAKLDTLGRQISKVGTKTDMPKFFETFDRIIDYNAMGGFVIVGQSLIHFLPDAFDKVMEKSREYIIKGDVWYVCDIIGERSLGHALV
;
A
#
# COMPACT_ATOMS: atom_id res chain seq x y z
N MET A 1 -14.56 15.62 -12.31
CA MET A 1 -13.37 14.82 -11.97
C MET A 1 -13.85 13.39 -11.83
N GLU A 2 -13.61 12.54 -12.84
CA GLU A 2 -14.18 11.18 -12.85
C GLU A 2 -13.59 10.36 -11.68
N LEU A 3 -14.46 10.04 -10.74
CA LEU A 3 -14.22 9.07 -9.70
C LEU A 3 -13.85 7.74 -10.37
N ILE A 4 -12.58 7.32 -10.29
CA ILE A 4 -12.11 6.04 -10.87
C ILE A 4 -13.09 4.93 -10.54
N SER A 5 -13.64 4.30 -11.58
CA SER A 5 -14.66 3.25 -11.42
C SER A 5 -14.06 2.05 -10.68
N LYS A 6 -14.91 1.17 -10.15
CA LYS A 6 -14.44 -0.09 -9.53
C LYS A 6 -13.54 -0.89 -10.48
N LYS A 7 -13.96 -1.00 -11.74
CA LYS A 7 -13.18 -1.64 -12.82
C LYS A 7 -11.83 -0.95 -13.06
N GLY A 8 -11.77 0.37 -12.92
CA GLY A 8 -10.53 1.13 -13.02
C GLY A 8 -9.54 0.83 -11.88
N ILE A 9 -10.04 0.60 -10.65
CA ILE A 9 -9.19 0.18 -9.52
C ILE A 9 -8.64 -1.23 -9.72
N GLU A 10 -9.45 -2.16 -10.23
CA GLU A 10 -9.01 -3.53 -10.53
C GLU A 10 -7.92 -3.54 -11.60
N GLN A 11 -8.12 -2.84 -12.72
CA GLN A 11 -7.12 -2.73 -13.78
C GLN A 11 -5.83 -2.05 -13.32
N LEU A 12 -5.95 -1.07 -12.42
CA LEU A 12 -4.78 -0.41 -11.84
C LEU A 12 -4.00 -1.34 -10.92
N ALA A 13 -4.70 -2.12 -10.09
CA ALA A 13 -4.09 -3.12 -9.23
C ALA A 13 -3.33 -4.18 -10.05
N GLU A 14 -3.94 -4.71 -11.11
CA GLU A 14 -3.31 -5.70 -12.01
C GLU A 14 -1.99 -5.17 -12.58
N LYS A 15 -2.01 -3.95 -13.14
CA LYS A 15 -0.78 -3.32 -13.68
C LYS A 15 0.29 -3.11 -12.62
N ALA A 16 -0.10 -2.64 -11.43
CA ALA A 16 0.85 -2.43 -10.34
C ALA A 16 1.47 -3.76 -9.88
N VAL A 17 0.65 -4.81 -9.78
CA VAL A 17 1.10 -6.17 -9.42
C VAL A 17 2.12 -6.70 -10.42
N ASP A 18 1.84 -6.60 -11.73
CA ASP A 18 2.76 -7.11 -12.76
C ASP A 18 4.14 -6.44 -12.63
N LEU A 19 4.16 -5.13 -12.38
CA LEU A 19 5.38 -4.36 -12.19
C LEU A 19 6.10 -4.76 -10.88
N ILE A 20 5.38 -4.87 -9.76
CA ILE A 20 5.94 -5.33 -8.48
C ILE A 20 6.57 -6.72 -8.64
N LEU A 21 5.87 -7.66 -9.25
CA LEU A 21 6.36 -9.03 -9.44
C LEU A 21 7.57 -9.10 -10.38
N SER A 22 7.66 -8.18 -11.35
CA SER A 22 8.85 -8.03 -12.19
C SER A 22 10.05 -7.37 -11.49
N GLY A 23 9.85 -6.80 -10.30
CA GLY A 23 10.87 -6.07 -9.56
C GLY A 23 10.99 -4.60 -9.96
N ASP A 24 10.04 -4.06 -10.73
CA ASP A 24 10.01 -2.67 -11.17
C ASP A 24 9.20 -1.80 -10.18
N SER A 25 9.82 -1.49 -9.04
CA SER A 25 9.23 -0.66 -7.98
C SER A 25 8.94 0.78 -8.44
N GLU A 26 9.76 1.35 -9.33
CA GLU A 26 9.54 2.68 -9.92
C GLU A 26 8.36 2.69 -10.89
N GLY A 27 8.27 1.69 -11.77
CA GLY A 27 7.14 1.53 -12.68
C GLY A 27 5.84 1.35 -11.90
N ALA A 28 5.85 0.53 -10.84
CA ALA A 28 4.70 0.36 -9.96
C ALA A 28 4.27 1.67 -9.29
N LEU A 29 5.21 2.48 -8.78
CA LEU A 29 4.88 3.82 -8.28
C LEU A 29 4.30 4.69 -9.40
N HIS A 30 4.92 4.71 -10.58
CA HIS A 30 4.50 5.55 -11.70
C HIS A 30 3.06 5.27 -12.11
N VAL A 31 2.64 4.00 -12.17
CA VAL A 31 1.25 3.66 -12.52
C VAL A 31 0.25 4.08 -11.44
N LEU A 32 0.68 4.14 -10.17
CA LEU A 32 -0.14 4.55 -9.04
C LEU A 32 -0.24 6.07 -8.86
N LYS A 33 0.73 6.86 -9.36
CA LYS A 33 0.72 8.33 -9.24
C LYS A 33 -0.61 9.00 -9.58
N PRO A 34 -1.31 8.64 -10.68
CA PRO A 34 -2.61 9.25 -10.99
C PRO A 34 -3.66 9.16 -9.88
N VAL A 35 -3.60 8.14 -9.01
CA VAL A 35 -4.54 8.01 -7.86
C VAL A 35 -4.00 8.60 -6.57
N LEU A 36 -2.68 8.79 -6.50
CA LEU A 36 -1.98 9.41 -5.37
C LEU A 36 -1.99 10.94 -5.46
N ASP A 37 -1.98 11.49 -6.68
CA ASP A 37 -1.91 12.93 -6.96
C ASP A 37 -3.28 13.63 -6.89
N VAL A 38 -4.35 12.84 -6.81
CA VAL A 38 -5.73 13.34 -6.74
C VAL A 38 -6.39 12.90 -5.44
N LYS A 39 -7.40 13.65 -4.99
CA LYS A 39 -8.24 13.21 -3.86
C LYS A 39 -9.05 11.98 -4.24
N CYS A 40 -8.53 10.81 -3.88
CA CYS A 40 -9.19 9.52 -4.02
C CYS A 40 -9.83 9.10 -2.68
N PRO A 41 -11.11 8.67 -2.66
CA PRO A 41 -11.73 8.15 -1.43
C PRO A 41 -10.95 6.97 -0.84
N PHE A 42 -10.77 6.97 0.49
CA PHE A 42 -10.01 5.93 1.19
C PHE A 42 -10.53 4.53 0.92
N ALA A 43 -11.85 4.32 0.86
CA ALA A 43 -12.44 3.02 0.53
C ALA A 43 -11.94 2.43 -0.82
N LYS A 44 -11.64 3.29 -1.80
CA LYS A 44 -11.07 2.86 -3.09
C LYS A 44 -9.58 2.52 -2.95
N LEU A 45 -8.84 3.32 -2.20
CA LEU A 45 -7.42 3.07 -1.90
C LEU A 45 -7.23 1.80 -1.06
N ASP A 46 -8.13 1.53 -0.11
CA ASP A 46 -8.15 0.28 0.66
C ASP A 46 -8.44 -0.91 -0.26
N THR A 47 -9.38 -0.75 -1.20
CA THR A 47 -9.66 -1.79 -2.20
C THR A 47 -8.43 -2.05 -3.07
N LEU A 48 -7.76 -0.99 -3.52
CA LEU A 48 -6.53 -1.07 -4.31
C LEU A 48 -5.42 -1.79 -3.52
N GLY A 49 -5.16 -1.38 -2.28
CA GLY A 49 -4.14 -2.00 -1.41
C GLY A 49 -4.41 -3.49 -1.18
N ARG A 50 -5.67 -3.89 -0.95
CA ARG A 50 -6.05 -5.31 -0.85
C ARG A 50 -5.81 -6.07 -2.16
N GLN A 51 -6.18 -5.51 -3.30
CA GLN A 51 -5.98 -6.20 -4.59
C GLN A 51 -4.50 -6.35 -4.91
N ILE A 52 -3.69 -5.32 -4.66
CA ILE A 52 -2.23 -5.37 -4.85
C ILE A 52 -1.61 -6.48 -4.01
N SER A 53 -1.91 -6.53 -2.71
CA SER A 53 -1.25 -7.49 -1.81
C SER A 53 -1.77 -8.92 -1.94
N LYS A 54 -3.02 -9.13 -2.36
CA LYS A 54 -3.69 -10.45 -2.36
C LYS A 54 -2.93 -11.54 -3.14
N VAL A 55 -2.18 -11.15 -4.16
CA VAL A 55 -1.38 -12.05 -5.00
C VAL A 55 0.04 -12.26 -4.47
N GLY A 56 0.46 -11.48 -3.47
CA GLY A 56 1.79 -11.55 -2.89
C GLY A 56 1.98 -12.84 -2.09
N THR A 57 3.04 -13.57 -2.45
CA THR A 57 3.47 -14.79 -1.75
C THR A 57 4.67 -14.49 -0.84
N LYS A 58 5.08 -15.47 -0.02
CA LYS A 58 6.30 -15.38 0.79
C LYS A 58 7.56 -15.08 -0.03
N THR A 59 7.66 -15.64 -1.24
CA THR A 59 8.82 -15.43 -2.11
C THR A 59 8.84 -14.05 -2.76
N ASP A 60 7.68 -13.44 -2.98
CA ASP A 60 7.57 -12.12 -3.61
C ASP A 60 7.62 -10.98 -2.60
N MET A 61 7.43 -11.28 -1.32
CA MET A 61 7.35 -10.33 -0.21
C MET A 61 8.45 -9.25 -0.23
N PRO A 62 9.74 -9.53 -0.51
CA PRO A 62 10.76 -8.49 -0.62
C PRO A 62 10.44 -7.41 -1.66
N LYS A 63 9.91 -7.81 -2.83
CA LYS A 63 9.54 -6.87 -3.92
C LYS A 63 8.36 -5.97 -3.52
N PHE A 64 7.40 -6.54 -2.79
CA PHE A 64 6.29 -5.77 -2.23
C PHE A 64 6.77 -4.73 -1.23
N PHE A 65 7.62 -5.12 -0.28
CA PHE A 65 8.16 -4.17 0.71
C PHE A 65 9.01 -3.08 0.07
N GLU A 66 9.84 -3.41 -0.92
CA GLU A 66 10.59 -2.40 -1.69
C GLU A 66 9.66 -1.41 -2.38
N THR A 67 8.59 -1.90 -3.00
CA THR A 67 7.60 -1.02 -3.64
C THR A 67 6.82 -0.19 -2.62
N PHE A 68 6.50 -0.75 -1.45
CA PHE A 68 5.86 -0.01 -0.37
C PHE A 68 6.76 1.11 0.16
N ASP A 69 8.06 0.84 0.36
CA ASP A 69 9.04 1.86 0.70
C ASP A 69 8.99 3.00 -0.32
N ARG A 70 8.94 2.66 -1.62
CA ARG A 70 8.87 3.66 -2.70
C ARG A 70 7.57 4.47 -2.72
N ILE A 71 6.43 3.83 -2.45
CA ILE A 71 5.13 4.50 -2.33
C ILE A 71 5.11 5.46 -1.14
N ILE A 72 5.69 5.05 0.00
CA ILE A 72 5.77 5.89 1.21
C ILE A 72 6.72 7.07 0.98
N ASP A 73 7.85 6.86 0.31
CA ASP A 73 8.80 7.92 -0.03
C ASP A 73 8.22 8.97 -0.99
N TYR A 74 7.19 8.61 -1.76
CA TYR A 74 6.42 9.57 -2.56
C TYR A 74 5.62 10.56 -1.71
N ASN A 75 5.41 10.24 -0.43
CA ASN A 75 4.78 11.09 0.59
C ASN A 75 3.38 11.63 0.22
N ALA A 76 2.61 10.86 -0.54
CA ALA A 76 1.20 11.14 -0.77
C ALA A 76 0.35 10.46 0.30
N MET A 77 -0.64 11.17 0.87
CA MET A 77 -1.55 10.62 1.89
C MET A 77 -2.17 9.28 1.45
N GLY A 78 -2.57 9.16 0.18
CA GLY A 78 -3.14 7.93 -0.35
C GLY A 78 -2.17 6.74 -0.38
N GLY A 79 -0.86 7.00 -0.41
CA GLY A 79 0.18 5.98 -0.36
C GLY A 79 0.18 5.25 0.98
N PHE A 80 0.06 5.98 2.09
CA PHE A 80 -0.06 5.40 3.43
C PHE A 80 -1.32 4.54 3.57
N VAL A 81 -2.42 4.93 2.93
CA VAL A 81 -3.67 4.13 2.92
C VAL A 81 -3.48 2.82 2.18
N ILE A 82 -2.95 2.87 0.94
CA ILE A 82 -2.68 1.67 0.13
C ILE A 82 -1.74 0.74 0.89
N VAL A 83 -0.60 1.25 1.34
CA VAL A 83 0.44 0.46 2.01
C VAL A 83 -0.06 -0.11 3.33
N GLY A 84 -0.68 0.71 4.20
CA GLY A 84 -1.23 0.25 5.47
C GLY A 84 -2.24 -0.89 5.29
N GLN A 85 -3.07 -0.81 4.25
CA GLN A 85 -4.02 -1.87 3.93
C GLN A 85 -3.35 -3.12 3.34
N SER A 86 -2.33 -2.96 2.50
CA SER A 86 -1.56 -4.07 1.93
C SER A 86 -0.77 -4.84 3.00
N LEU A 87 -0.25 -4.15 4.01
CA LEU A 87 0.50 -4.76 5.12
C LEU A 87 -0.32 -5.80 5.89
N ILE A 88 -1.65 -5.63 5.99
CA ILE A 88 -2.54 -6.58 6.66
C ILE A 88 -2.43 -7.98 6.06
N HIS A 89 -2.28 -8.09 4.73
CA HIS A 89 -2.14 -9.38 4.04
C HIS A 89 -0.89 -10.14 4.48
N PHE A 90 0.20 -9.43 4.79
CA PHE A 90 1.48 -10.03 5.15
C PHE A 90 1.62 -10.30 6.66
N LEU A 91 0.67 -9.86 7.50
CA LEU A 91 0.71 -10.07 8.96
C LEU A 91 0.89 -11.55 9.36
N PRO A 92 0.13 -12.52 8.81
CA PRO A 92 0.24 -13.93 9.23
C PRO A 92 1.61 -14.55 8.94
N ASP A 93 2.30 -14.03 7.92
CA ASP A 93 3.52 -14.62 7.39
C ASP A 93 4.79 -13.87 7.78
N ALA A 94 4.68 -12.60 8.17
CA ALA A 94 5.81 -11.72 8.46
C ALA A 94 5.47 -10.66 9.51
N PHE A 95 4.87 -11.08 10.62
CA PHE A 95 4.44 -10.20 11.72
C PHE A 95 5.49 -9.16 12.11
N ASP A 96 6.69 -9.61 12.51
CA ASP A 96 7.76 -8.70 12.96
C ASP A 96 8.16 -7.68 11.90
N LYS A 97 8.21 -8.11 10.62
CA LYS A 97 8.54 -7.24 9.51
C LYS A 97 7.45 -6.20 9.25
N VAL A 98 6.19 -6.61 9.36
CA VAL A 98 5.05 -5.68 9.22
C VAL A 98 5.03 -4.67 10.38
N MET A 99 5.35 -5.09 11.61
CA MET A 99 5.44 -4.17 12.75
C MET A 99 6.60 -3.18 12.59
N GLU A 100 7.77 -3.66 12.17
CA GLU A 100 8.92 -2.82 11.82
C GLU A 100 8.55 -1.78 10.77
N LYS A 101 7.96 -2.22 9.64
CA LYS A 101 7.59 -1.34 8.54
C LYS A 101 6.48 -0.36 8.90
N SER A 102 5.47 -0.80 9.67
CA SER A 102 4.43 0.10 10.17
C SER A 102 5.02 1.25 10.99
N ARG A 103 5.98 0.93 11.88
CA ARG A 103 6.71 1.96 12.66
C ARG A 103 7.54 2.87 11.76
N GLU A 104 8.30 2.33 10.81
CA GLU A 104 9.09 3.12 9.86
C GLU A 104 8.21 4.09 9.06
N TYR A 105 7.07 3.63 8.57
CA TYR A 105 6.15 4.44 7.77
C TYR A 105 5.48 5.55 8.59
N ILE A 106 5.15 5.29 9.85
CA ILE A 106 4.66 6.32 10.77
C ILE A 106 5.72 7.40 10.99
N ILE A 107 6.97 7.00 11.27
CA ILE A 107 8.08 7.94 11.47
C ILE A 107 8.35 8.75 10.21
N LYS A 108 8.34 8.12 9.03
CA LYS A 108 8.54 8.82 7.74
C LYS A 108 7.44 9.83 7.42
N GLY A 109 6.19 9.51 7.77
CA GLY A 109 5.05 10.40 7.51
C GLY A 109 5.02 11.63 8.41
N ASP A 110 5.52 11.51 9.65
CA ASP A 110 5.69 12.59 10.66
C ASP A 110 4.49 13.55 10.80
N VAL A 111 3.28 13.01 10.70
CA VAL A 111 2.03 13.76 10.82
C VAL A 111 0.95 12.87 11.44
N TRP A 112 0.07 13.49 12.23
CA TRP A 112 -0.93 12.80 13.04
C TRP A 112 -1.82 11.83 12.23
N TYR A 113 -2.25 12.23 11.03
CA TYR A 113 -3.14 11.39 10.23
C TYR A 113 -2.46 10.14 9.68
N VAL A 114 -1.13 10.11 9.56
CA VAL A 114 -0.40 8.89 9.17
C VAL A 114 -0.45 7.88 10.31
N CYS A 115 -0.31 8.34 11.56
CA CYS A 115 -0.50 7.49 12.74
C CYS A 115 -1.88 6.87 12.74
N ASP A 116 -2.94 7.63 12.45
CA ASP A 116 -4.31 7.12 12.38
C ASP A 116 -4.47 6.11 11.23
N ILE A 117 -3.99 6.46 10.03
CA ILE A 117 -4.12 5.60 8.84
C ILE A 117 -3.46 4.22 9.04
N ILE A 118 -2.21 4.20 9.53
CA ILE A 118 -1.46 2.96 9.75
C ILE A 118 -1.95 2.25 11.02
N GLY A 119 -2.26 3.02 12.06
CA GLY A 119 -2.77 2.56 13.35
C GLY A 119 -4.07 1.77 13.23
N GLU A 120 -5.06 2.30 12.51
CA GLU A 120 -6.34 1.63 12.27
C GLU A 120 -6.22 0.40 11.36
N ARG A 121 -5.16 0.33 10.55
CA ARG A 121 -4.92 -0.75 9.58
C ARG A 121 -3.97 -1.78 10.15
N SER A 122 -2.70 -1.76 9.77
CA SER A 122 -1.74 -2.84 10.05
C SER A 122 -1.55 -3.07 11.55
N LEU A 123 -1.46 -2.02 12.37
CA LEU A 123 -1.27 -2.17 13.81
C LEU A 123 -2.56 -2.64 14.50
N GLY A 124 -3.72 -2.06 14.16
CA GLY A 124 -5.00 -2.44 14.73
C GLY A 124 -5.36 -3.89 14.43
N HIS A 125 -5.11 -4.35 13.20
CA HIS A 125 -5.33 -5.76 12.82
C HIS A 125 -4.36 -6.73 13.47
N ALA A 126 -3.19 -6.27 13.92
CA ALA A 126 -2.23 -7.11 14.63
C ALA A 126 -2.63 -7.43 16.08
N LEU A 127 -3.67 -6.76 16.62
CA LEU A 127 -4.15 -6.92 17.99
C LEU A 127 -5.29 -7.94 18.14
N VAL A 128 -5.78 -8.54 17.04
CA VAL A 128 -6.96 -9.42 17.00
C VAL A 128 -6.69 -10.78 16.38
#